data_AF-A0A919NDC1-F1
#
_entry.id   AF-A0A919NDC1-F1
#
_cell.length_a   1.000
_cell.length_b   1.000
_cell.length_c   1.000
_cell.angle_alpha   90.00
_cell.angle_beta   90.00
_cell.angle_gamma   90.00
#
_symmetry.space_group_name_H-M   'P 1'
#
loop_
_entity.id
_entity.type
_entity.pdbx_description
1 polymer ?
#
loop_
_entity_poly.entity_id
_entity_poly.type
_entity_poly.pdbx_seq_one_letter_code
_entity_poly.pdbx_strand_id
1 'polypeptide(L)'
;MVSSRAVRPRSSENRFTGAGRACEGSLPFAPTGRAADPYPSRQGMTPQMSISTIAAEDADRCRRALADEQAASLAATADWAHVDKDQVHRDWHELYGEIAAAITAGAQPRDEAVQELIARHHAVVSRFYTPSMDAYLGMALLYAEDEGMRTWHTSYHPRMVEFLGAAMRHYTDTRR
;
A
#
# COMPACT_ATOMS: atom_id res chain seq x y z
N MET A 1 30.20 -59.80 -35.08
CA MET A 1 30.08 -58.79 -34.00
C MET A 1 29.65 -57.48 -34.65
N VAL A 2 28.36 -57.17 -34.60
CA VAL A 2 27.79 -55.95 -35.20
C VAL A 2 27.34 -55.04 -34.07
N SER A 3 27.88 -53.81 -34.09
CA SER A 3 27.62 -52.76 -33.11
C SER A 3 26.34 -52.01 -33.50
N SER A 4 25.25 -52.20 -32.75
CA SER A 4 24.00 -51.48 -32.95
C SER A 4 24.03 -50.13 -32.26
N ARG A 5 24.04 -49.05 -33.05
CA ARG A 5 23.97 -47.66 -32.61
C ARG A 5 22.50 -47.26 -32.50
N ALA A 6 22.01 -47.09 -31.27
CA ALA A 6 20.65 -46.62 -30.99
C ALA A 6 20.54 -45.10 -31.22
N VAL A 7 19.60 -44.68 -32.06
CA VAL A 7 19.16 -43.29 -32.24
C VAL A 7 18.20 -42.94 -31.10
N ARG A 8 18.51 -41.88 -30.34
CA ARG A 8 17.57 -41.27 -29.37
C ARG A 8 16.85 -40.09 -30.03
N PRO A 9 15.50 -39.98 -29.95
CA PRO A 9 14.82 -38.73 -30.26
C PRO A 9 14.78 -37.78 -29.04
N ARG A 10 14.73 -36.49 -29.38
CA ARG A 10 14.79 -35.30 -28.53
C ARG A 10 13.60 -35.20 -27.56
N SER A 11 13.89 -34.61 -26.41
CA SER A 11 12.98 -34.15 -25.37
C SER A 11 11.83 -33.27 -25.90
N SER A 12 10.60 -33.63 -25.55
CA SER A 12 9.48 -32.70 -25.48
C SER A 12 8.67 -32.96 -24.21
N GLU A 13 8.16 -31.85 -23.66
CA GLU A 13 7.04 -31.78 -22.73
C GLU A 13 7.28 -32.19 -21.28
N ASN A 14 7.84 -31.22 -20.54
CA ASN A 14 7.68 -31.14 -19.10
C ASN A 14 6.23 -30.70 -18.80
N ARG A 15 5.34 -31.66 -18.51
CA ARG A 15 4.09 -31.39 -17.80
C ARG A 15 4.43 -31.00 -16.37
N PHE A 16 4.18 -29.75 -16.01
CA PHE A 16 3.98 -29.36 -14.61
C PHE A 16 2.53 -28.88 -14.47
N THR A 17 1.70 -29.82 -14.06
CA THR A 17 0.35 -29.62 -13.54
C THR A 17 0.41 -28.97 -12.15
N GLY A 18 -0.41 -27.93 -11.96
CA GLY A 18 -1.14 -27.70 -10.71
C GLY A 18 -0.38 -27.03 -9.56
N ALA A 19 -0.39 -25.70 -9.55
CA ALA A 19 -0.47 -24.92 -8.32
C ALA A 19 -1.28 -23.65 -8.64
N GLY A 20 -2.41 -23.47 -7.95
CA GLY A 20 -3.23 -22.27 -8.07
C GLY A 20 -2.37 -21.06 -7.75
N ARG A 21 -2.17 -20.19 -8.75
CA ARG A 21 -1.59 -18.87 -8.56
C ARG A 21 -2.61 -18.06 -7.78
N ALA A 22 -2.42 -18.03 -6.46
CA ALA A 22 -2.87 -16.93 -5.65
C ALA A 22 -2.35 -15.63 -6.29
N CYS A 23 -3.19 -14.61 -6.28
CA CYS A 23 -2.97 -13.31 -6.87
C CYS A 23 -1.68 -12.65 -6.32
N GLU A 24 -0.52 -12.93 -6.92
CA GLU A 24 0.70 -12.13 -6.78
C GLU A 24 0.58 -10.92 -7.70
N GLY A 25 -0.39 -10.06 -7.41
CA GLY A 25 -0.45 -8.69 -7.89
C GLY A 25 0.09 -7.79 -6.79
N SER A 26 1.41 -7.80 -6.58
CA SER A 26 2.06 -6.92 -5.63
C SER A 26 1.77 -5.47 -6.01
N LEU A 27 1.12 -4.72 -5.11
CA LEU A 27 1.13 -3.27 -5.17
C LEU A 27 2.58 -2.79 -5.35
N PRO A 28 2.86 -1.74 -6.14
CA PRO A 28 4.20 -1.20 -6.32
C PRO A 28 4.81 -0.62 -5.05
N PHE A 29 4.10 -0.69 -3.91
CA PHE A 29 4.50 -0.11 -2.62
C PHE A 29 4.91 -1.14 -1.56
N ALA A 30 4.81 -2.45 -1.83
CA ALA A 30 5.24 -3.47 -0.88
C ALA A 30 6.70 -3.88 -1.12
N PRO A 31 7.61 -3.74 -0.14
CA PRO A 31 8.92 -4.39 -0.24
C PRO A 31 8.73 -5.92 -0.18
N THR A 32 9.24 -6.63 -1.18
CA THR A 32 9.38 -8.09 -1.17
C THR A 32 10.45 -8.49 -0.16
N GLY A 33 10.06 -8.71 1.09
CA GLY A 33 11.02 -9.15 2.11
C GLY A 33 10.39 -9.42 3.47
N ARG A 34 10.33 -10.69 3.84
CA ARG A 34 10.00 -11.16 5.19
C ARG A 34 11.16 -10.81 6.14
N ALA A 35 10.93 -9.97 7.13
CA ALA A 35 11.85 -9.76 8.25
C ALA A 35 11.07 -9.79 9.57
N ALA A 36 11.63 -10.47 10.55
CA ALA A 36 11.00 -10.88 11.79
C ALA A 36 10.90 -9.77 12.85
N ASP A 37 9.88 -9.90 13.72
CA ASP A 37 9.73 -9.30 15.06
C ASP A 37 11.03 -9.35 15.88
N PRO A 38 11.31 -8.37 16.79
CA PRO A 38 10.38 -8.02 17.88
C PRO A 38 10.36 -6.54 18.31
N TYR A 39 9.30 -6.07 18.97
CA TYR A 39 9.35 -5.32 20.26
C TYR A 39 7.92 -5.03 20.77
N PRO A 40 7.70 -4.94 22.10
CA PRO A 40 6.41 -5.16 22.74
C PRO A 40 5.61 -3.89 23.01
N SER A 41 4.32 -4.14 23.24
CA SER A 41 3.25 -3.22 23.59
C SER A 41 3.63 -2.19 24.66
N ARG A 42 3.40 -0.90 24.38
CA ARG A 42 3.37 0.15 25.41
C ARG A 42 2.02 0.84 25.40
N GLN A 43 1.26 0.61 26.48
CA GLN A 43 0.04 1.33 26.83
C GLN A 43 0.36 2.76 27.27
N GLY A 44 -0.55 3.69 26.93
CA GLY A 44 -0.67 5.00 27.57
C GLY A 44 -0.47 6.19 26.64
N MET A 45 -1.50 6.58 25.88
CA MET A 45 -1.77 7.97 25.50
C MET A 45 -3.20 8.08 24.92
N THR A 46 -3.85 9.20 25.15
CA THR A 46 -5.26 9.59 24.86
C THR A 46 -5.92 9.07 23.58
N PRO A 47 -7.24 8.76 23.58
CA PRO A 47 -7.96 8.26 22.42
C PRO A 47 -8.31 9.41 21.46
N GLN A 48 -7.36 9.88 20.66
CA GLN A 48 -7.69 10.67 19.48
C GLN A 48 -7.57 9.79 18.23
N MET A 49 -8.74 9.24 17.87
CA MET A 49 -9.10 8.61 16.59
C MET A 49 -7.94 8.08 15.74
N SER A 50 -7.32 7.02 16.25
CA SER A 50 -6.61 6.05 15.42
C SER A 50 -7.55 5.56 14.30
N ILE A 51 -6.98 5.16 13.16
CA ILE A 51 -7.70 4.42 12.10
C ILE A 51 -8.45 3.19 12.65
N SER A 52 -8.01 2.67 13.82
CA SER A 52 -8.70 1.66 14.61
C SER A 52 -10.10 2.04 15.12
N THR A 53 -10.56 3.29 14.92
CA THR A 53 -11.89 3.78 15.34
C THR A 53 -12.94 3.76 14.23
N ILE A 54 -12.60 3.33 13.02
CA ILE A 54 -13.57 3.14 11.93
C ILE A 54 -14.49 1.96 12.30
N ALA A 55 -15.81 2.12 12.11
CA ALA A 55 -16.75 1.03 12.31
C ALA A 55 -16.41 -0.16 11.40
N ALA A 56 -16.51 -1.39 11.89
CA ALA A 56 -16.08 -2.57 11.15
C ALA A 56 -16.72 -2.67 9.75
N GLU A 57 -18.01 -2.33 9.64
CA GLU A 57 -18.75 -2.30 8.36
C GLU A 57 -18.21 -1.25 7.37
N ASP A 58 -17.80 -0.09 7.88
CA ASP A 58 -17.16 0.96 7.08
C ASP A 58 -15.78 0.51 6.61
N ALA A 59 -15.02 -0.16 7.48
CA ALA A 59 -13.70 -0.71 7.13
C ALA A 59 -13.82 -1.78 6.03
N ASP A 60 -14.78 -2.71 6.13
CA ASP A 60 -15.02 -3.74 5.12
C ASP A 60 -15.44 -3.15 3.76
N ARG A 61 -16.24 -2.09 3.77
CA ARG A 61 -16.59 -1.35 2.54
C ARG A 61 -15.35 -0.71 1.92
N CYS A 62 -14.53 -0.02 2.72
CA CYS A 62 -13.32 0.66 2.24
C CYS A 62 -12.28 -0.34 1.69
N ARG A 63 -12.09 -1.50 2.35
CA ARG A 63 -11.20 -2.56 1.86
C ARG A 63 -11.67 -3.13 0.51
N ARG A 64 -12.97 -3.38 0.36
CA ARG A 64 -13.54 -3.86 -0.91
C ARG A 64 -13.39 -2.82 -2.02
N ALA A 65 -13.72 -1.56 -1.74
CA ALA A 65 -13.53 -0.46 -2.69
C ALA A 65 -12.08 -0.37 -3.16
N LEU A 66 -11.11 -0.44 -2.24
CA LEU A 66 -9.69 -0.47 -2.60
C LEU A 66 -9.36 -1.64 -3.53
N ALA A 67 -9.72 -2.86 -3.15
CA ALA A 67 -9.40 -4.07 -3.91
C ALA A 67 -10.02 -4.04 -5.32
N ASP A 68 -11.29 -3.68 -5.41
CA ASP A 68 -12.04 -3.66 -6.67
C ASP A 68 -11.50 -2.58 -7.63
N GLU A 69 -11.26 -1.37 -7.12
CA GLU A 69 -10.75 -0.26 -7.94
C GLU A 69 -9.31 -0.48 -8.38
N GLN A 70 -8.45 -1.02 -7.52
CA GLN A 70 -7.08 -1.38 -7.90
C GLN A 70 -7.06 -2.47 -8.97
N ALA A 71 -7.85 -3.53 -8.80
CA ALA A 71 -7.94 -4.61 -9.79
C ALA A 71 -8.45 -4.08 -11.14
N ALA A 72 -9.49 -3.26 -11.14
CA ALA A 72 -10.01 -2.62 -12.35
C ALA A 72 -8.96 -1.72 -13.02
N SER A 73 -8.25 -0.93 -12.22
CA SER A 73 -7.21 -0.03 -12.71
C SER A 73 -6.03 -0.77 -13.35
N LEU A 74 -5.51 -1.81 -12.69
CA LEU A 74 -4.41 -2.62 -13.22
C LEU A 74 -4.78 -3.24 -14.57
N ALA A 75 -6.00 -3.78 -14.68
CA ALA A 75 -6.52 -4.33 -15.93
C ALA A 75 -6.66 -3.27 -17.04
N ALA A 76 -7.10 -2.05 -16.70
CA ALA A 76 -7.33 -0.98 -17.67
C ALA A 76 -6.05 -0.27 -18.15
N THR A 77 -4.98 -0.30 -17.36
CA THR A 77 -3.77 0.53 -17.59
C THR A 77 -2.52 -0.29 -17.92
N ALA A 78 -2.69 -1.59 -18.18
CA ALA A 78 -1.59 -2.53 -18.36
C ALA A 78 -0.57 -2.42 -17.20
N ASP A 79 -1.06 -2.64 -15.98
CA ASP A 79 -0.26 -2.57 -14.75
C ASP A 79 0.43 -1.20 -14.56
N TRP A 80 -0.30 -0.11 -14.81
CA TRP A 80 0.18 1.27 -14.69
C TRP A 80 1.41 1.58 -15.55
N ALA A 81 1.49 1.02 -16.76
CA ALA A 81 2.61 1.23 -17.67
C ALA A 81 2.86 2.72 -18.02
N HIS A 82 1.84 3.57 -17.90
CA HIS A 82 1.92 5.01 -18.14
C HIS A 82 2.56 5.80 -17.00
N VAL A 83 2.74 5.20 -15.82
CA VAL A 83 3.23 5.90 -14.63
C VAL A 83 4.75 5.96 -14.64
N ASP A 84 5.28 7.19 -14.53
CA ASP A 84 6.70 7.42 -14.25
C ASP A 84 7.01 7.04 -12.79
N LYS A 85 7.51 5.82 -12.60
CA LYS A 85 7.82 5.26 -11.28
C LYS A 85 8.94 6.02 -10.57
N ASP A 86 9.92 6.55 -11.31
CA ASP A 86 11.03 7.29 -10.72
C ASP A 86 10.58 8.64 -10.19
N GLN A 87 9.71 9.34 -10.93
CA GLN A 87 9.09 10.57 -10.43
C GLN A 87 8.22 10.30 -9.21
N VAL A 88 7.42 9.24 -9.23
CA VAL A 88 6.58 8.88 -8.09
C VAL A 88 7.42 8.56 -6.84
N HIS A 89 8.53 7.83 -6.97
CA HIS A 89 9.42 7.56 -5.85
C HIS A 89 10.02 8.84 -5.25
N ARG A 90 10.45 9.79 -6.09
CA ARG A 90 10.96 11.10 -5.62
C ARG A 90 9.88 11.87 -4.85
N ASP A 91 8.69 11.96 -5.42
CA ASP A 91 7.57 12.70 -4.81
C ASP A 91 7.14 12.07 -3.49
N TRP A 92 7.14 10.73 -3.39
CA TRP A 92 6.88 10.05 -2.13
C TRP A 92 7.94 10.32 -1.08
N HIS A 93 9.21 10.24 -1.46
CA HIS A 93 10.31 10.48 -0.54
C HIS A 93 10.28 11.90 0.04
N GLU A 94 10.08 12.90 -0.82
CA GLU A 94 9.95 14.30 -0.42
C GLU A 94 8.73 14.49 0.49
N LEU A 95 7.56 14.02 0.06
CA LEU A 95 6.31 14.16 0.82
C LEU A 95 6.40 13.51 2.20
N TYR A 96 6.95 12.30 2.30
CA TYR A 96 7.07 11.60 3.59
C TYR A 96 8.09 12.26 4.50
N GLY A 97 9.14 12.88 3.95
CA GLY A 97 10.06 13.73 4.69
C GLY A 97 9.36 14.95 5.30
N GLU A 98 8.52 15.64 4.52
CA GLU A 98 7.73 16.77 5.00
C GLU A 98 6.72 16.36 6.09
N ILE A 99 6.01 15.24 5.89
CA ILE A 99 5.06 14.71 6.89
C ILE A 99 5.81 14.32 8.17
N ALA A 100 6.98 13.66 8.07
CA ALA A 100 7.78 13.30 9.24
C ALA A 100 8.25 14.54 10.02
N ALA A 101 8.64 15.60 9.32
CA ALA A 101 9.00 16.88 9.93
C ALA A 101 7.79 17.52 10.64
N ALA A 102 6.61 17.50 10.02
CA ALA A 102 5.36 17.99 10.63
C ALA A 102 5.00 17.22 11.91
N ILE A 103 5.12 15.88 11.89
CA ILE A 103 4.89 15.04 13.08
C ILE A 103 5.88 15.40 14.19
N THR A 104 7.16 15.58 13.85
CA THR A 104 8.21 15.95 14.82
C THR A 104 7.97 17.33 15.44
N ALA A 105 7.44 18.27 14.65
CA ALA A 105 7.04 19.60 15.10
C ALA A 105 5.75 19.61 15.96
N GLY A 106 5.08 18.47 16.11
CA GLY A 106 3.85 18.33 16.91
C GLY A 106 2.57 18.75 16.19
N ALA A 107 2.60 18.84 14.85
CA ALA A 107 1.42 19.11 14.05
C ALA A 107 0.34 18.03 14.30
N GLN A 108 -0.92 18.42 14.17
CA GLN A 108 -2.07 17.54 14.31
C GLN A 108 -2.53 17.04 12.93
N PRO A 109 -3.08 15.82 12.84
CA PRO A 109 -3.57 15.26 11.57
C PRO A 109 -4.59 16.13 10.82
N ARG A 110 -5.28 17.03 11.54
CA ARG A 110 -6.34 17.90 11.01
C ARG A 110 -5.86 19.33 10.71
N ASP A 111 -4.62 19.66 11.03
CA ASP A 111 -4.08 20.98 10.74
C ASP A 111 -4.14 21.23 9.23
N GLU A 112 -4.44 22.47 8.84
CA GLU A 112 -4.61 22.84 7.43
C GLU A 112 -3.36 22.49 6.60
N ALA A 113 -2.17 22.82 7.12
CA ALA A 113 -0.90 22.47 6.50
C ALA A 113 -0.71 20.95 6.33
N VAL A 114 -1.20 20.14 7.27
CA VAL A 114 -1.16 18.67 7.15
C VAL A 114 -2.15 18.19 6.11
N GLN A 115 -3.35 18.78 6.04
CA GLN A 115 -4.34 18.43 5.04
C GLN A 115 -3.90 18.80 3.61
N GLU A 116 -3.07 19.81 3.44
CA GLU A 116 -2.39 20.09 2.16
C GLU A 116 -1.42 18.96 1.77
N LEU A 117 -0.66 18.41 2.73
CA LEU A 117 0.20 17.24 2.49
C LEU A 117 -0.62 16.00 2.15
N ILE A 118 -1.77 15.79 2.79
CA ILE A 118 -2.68 14.69 2.45
C ILE A 118 -3.33 14.90 1.08
N ALA A 119 -3.65 16.14 0.68
CA ALA A 119 -4.11 16.43 -0.67
C ALA A 119 -3.03 16.09 -1.71
N ARG A 120 -1.75 16.38 -1.43
CA ARG A 120 -0.61 15.96 -2.26
C ARG A 120 -0.46 14.45 -2.30
N HIS A 121 -0.60 13.76 -1.16
CA HIS A 121 -0.61 12.30 -1.10
C HIS A 121 -1.69 11.72 -2.03
N HIS A 122 -2.92 12.22 -1.93
CA HIS A 122 -4.02 11.80 -2.80
C HIS A 122 -3.72 12.08 -4.28
N ALA A 123 -3.10 13.22 -4.60
CA ALA A 123 -2.70 13.56 -5.97
C ALA A 123 -1.62 12.62 -6.52
N VAL A 124 -0.64 12.20 -5.72
CA VAL A 124 0.37 11.20 -6.14
C VAL A 124 -0.28 9.83 -6.37
N VAL A 125 -1.16 9.38 -5.48
CA VAL A 125 -1.96 8.15 -5.66
C VAL A 125 -2.81 8.23 -6.94
N SER A 126 -3.41 9.39 -7.20
CA SER A 126 -4.27 9.63 -8.36
C SER A 126 -3.57 9.48 -9.71
N ARG A 127 -2.23 9.44 -9.75
CA ARG A 127 -1.47 9.21 -10.99
C ARG A 127 -1.56 7.75 -11.47
N PHE A 128 -1.76 6.82 -10.54
CA PHE A 128 -1.99 5.41 -10.86
C PHE A 128 -3.43 5.20 -11.34
N TYR A 129 -4.37 5.70 -10.53
CA TYR A 129 -5.79 5.85 -10.83
C TYR A 129 -6.38 6.79 -9.81
N THR A 130 -7.48 7.47 -10.15
CA THR A 130 -8.22 8.31 -9.20
C THR A 130 -9.05 7.41 -8.28
N PRO A 131 -8.66 7.22 -7.01
CA PRO A 131 -9.43 6.38 -6.10
C PRO A 131 -10.71 7.11 -5.66
N SER A 132 -11.77 6.36 -5.39
CA SER A 132 -12.86 6.89 -4.58
C SER A 132 -12.37 7.21 -3.16
N MET A 133 -13.11 8.03 -2.42
CA MET A 133 -12.77 8.31 -1.02
C MET A 133 -12.82 7.04 -0.15
N ASP A 134 -13.68 6.07 -0.49
CA ASP A 134 -13.74 4.77 0.19
C ASP A 134 -12.49 3.93 -0.10
N ALA A 135 -12.04 3.87 -1.35
CA ALA A 135 -10.78 3.21 -1.70
C ALA A 135 -9.57 3.92 -1.08
N TYR A 136 -9.56 5.25 -1.05
CA TYR A 136 -8.48 6.02 -0.43
C TYR A 136 -8.40 5.78 1.08
N LEU A 137 -9.53 5.69 1.78
CA LEU A 137 -9.56 5.29 3.18
C LEU A 137 -9.18 3.82 3.37
N GLY A 138 -9.54 2.96 2.42
CA GLY A 138 -9.09 1.56 2.35
C GLY A 138 -7.56 1.44 2.28
N MET A 139 -6.91 2.35 1.57
CA MET A 139 -5.44 2.41 1.50
C MET A 139 -4.81 2.73 2.86
N ALA A 140 -5.43 3.63 3.63
CA ALA A 140 -4.99 3.93 4.99
C ALA A 140 -5.12 2.71 5.93
N LEU A 141 -6.18 1.90 5.77
CA LEU A 141 -6.34 0.63 6.48
C LEU A 141 -5.25 -0.37 6.10
N LEU A 142 -4.97 -0.49 4.80
CA LEU A 142 -3.90 -1.36 4.30
C LEU A 142 -2.54 -1.00 4.92
N TYR A 143 -2.21 0.30 5.05
CA TYR A 143 -0.95 0.73 5.69
C TYR A 143 -0.82 0.31 7.14
N ALA A 144 -1.95 0.14 7.85
CA ALA A 144 -1.97 -0.29 9.25
C ALA A 144 -2.00 -1.82 9.41
N GLU A 145 -2.67 -2.52 8.49
CA GLU A 145 -2.94 -3.96 8.58
C GLU A 145 -1.84 -4.82 7.93
N ASP A 146 -1.21 -4.34 6.84
CA ASP A 146 -0.11 -5.06 6.19
C ASP A 146 1.23 -4.73 6.86
N GLU A 147 1.93 -5.75 7.33
CA GLU A 147 3.18 -5.61 8.08
C GLU A 147 4.31 -4.98 7.23
N GLY A 148 4.38 -5.33 5.94
CA GLY A 148 5.37 -4.79 5.02
C GLY A 148 5.16 -3.30 4.78
N MET A 149 3.90 -2.91 4.52
CA MET A 149 3.50 -1.50 4.41
C MET A 149 3.78 -0.76 5.70
N ARG A 150 3.36 -1.31 6.84
CA ARG A 150 3.56 -0.68 8.15
C ARG A 150 5.04 -0.43 8.42
N THR A 151 5.90 -1.40 8.14
CA THR A 151 7.36 -1.30 8.31
C THR A 151 7.95 -0.22 7.41
N TRP A 152 7.59 -0.20 6.13
CA TRP A 152 8.09 0.82 5.20
C TRP A 152 7.69 2.24 5.62
N HIS A 153 6.41 2.45 5.96
CA HIS A 153 5.92 3.75 6.41
C HIS A 153 6.58 4.20 7.71
N THR A 154 6.71 3.30 8.69
CA THR A 154 7.32 3.62 9.98
C THR A 154 8.83 3.86 9.91
N SER A 155 9.50 3.45 8.82
CA SER A 155 10.91 3.76 8.59
C SER A 155 11.18 5.27 8.45
N TYR A 156 10.21 6.04 7.97
CA TYR A 156 10.30 7.51 7.89
C TYR A 156 10.07 8.17 9.25
N HIS A 157 9.09 7.68 10.01
CA HIS A 157 8.79 8.15 11.35
C HIS A 157 8.00 7.08 12.13
N PRO A 158 8.29 6.77 13.40
CA PRO A 158 7.60 5.72 14.16
C PRO A 158 6.08 5.89 14.26
N ARG A 159 5.60 7.15 14.19
CA ARG A 159 4.17 7.51 14.24
C ARG A 159 3.50 7.67 12.86
N MET A 160 4.22 7.40 11.76
CA MET A 160 3.76 7.72 10.40
C MET A 160 2.42 7.07 10.07
N VAL A 161 2.28 5.77 10.32
CA VAL A 161 1.06 5.01 9.95
C VAL A 161 -0.17 5.49 10.71
N GLU A 162 -0.05 5.70 12.02
CA GLU A 162 -1.14 6.22 12.84
C GLU A 162 -1.53 7.63 12.40
N PHE A 163 -0.55 8.48 12.15
CA PHE A 163 -0.75 9.85 11.72
C PHE A 163 -1.43 9.95 10.35
N LEU A 164 -0.93 9.20 9.36
CA LEU A 164 -1.54 9.12 8.03
C LEU A 164 -2.97 8.59 8.11
N GLY A 165 -3.22 7.54 8.90
CA GLY A 165 -4.55 7.00 9.10
C GLY A 165 -5.55 8.03 9.59
N ALA A 166 -5.18 8.81 10.62
CA ALA A 166 -6.03 9.88 11.16
C ALA A 166 -6.20 11.04 10.17
N ALA A 167 -5.15 11.41 9.44
CA ALA A 167 -5.16 12.52 8.50
C ALA A 167 -5.96 12.21 7.23
N MET A 168 -5.81 11.01 6.67
CA MET A 168 -6.56 10.50 5.51
C MET A 168 -8.04 10.29 5.83
N ARG A 169 -8.36 9.82 7.05
CA ARG A 169 -9.73 9.78 7.56
C ARG A 169 -10.37 11.16 7.51
N HIS A 170 -9.71 12.17 8.07
CA HIS A 170 -10.25 13.54 8.06
C HIS A 170 -10.40 14.10 6.63
N TYR A 171 -9.42 13.86 5.77
CA TYR A 171 -9.47 14.27 4.37
C TYR A 171 -10.65 13.67 3.60
N THR A 172 -10.94 12.39 3.87
CA THR A 172 -12.06 11.64 3.29
C THR A 172 -13.40 12.13 3.85
N ASP A 173 -13.51 12.29 5.16
CA ASP A 173 -14.75 12.72 5.83
C ASP A 173 -15.19 14.12 5.35
N THR A 174 -14.25 15.00 4.98
CA THR A 174 -14.54 16.33 4.44
C THR A 174 -14.95 16.34 2.96
N ARG A 175 -14.87 15.19 2.27
CA ARG A 175 -15.09 15.03 0.82
C ARG A 175 -16.09 13.92 0.48
N ARG A 176 -16.78 13.38 1.49
CA ARG A 176 -17.87 12.41 1.34
C ARG A 176 -19.21 13.08 1.13
#